data_AF-A0A0G0QZV9-F1
#
_entry.id   AF-A0A0G0QZV9-F1
#
_cell.length_a   1.000
_cell.length_b   1.000
_cell.length_c   1.000
_cell.angle_alpha   90.00
_cell.angle_beta   90.00
_cell.angle_gamma   90.00
#
_symmetry.space_group_name_H-M   'P 1'
#
loop_
_entity.id
_entity.type
_entity.pdbx_description
1 polymer ?
#
loop_
_entity_poly.entity_id
_entity_poly.type
_entity_poly.pdbx_seq_one_letter_code
_entity_poly.pdbx_strand_id
1 'polypeptide(L)'
;MDIFLHNTLSGKKEKFTPIEPGKVSMYNCGPTVYDYAHIGNLRSYVFADVLRRMFEYNDYKVKQIINITDIGHLTSDGDEGEDKMTKALKRESKPLTLKAMREVADFYFAKFKKDLISLNIESPEQFPFASDNITEDIALITKLTEKGFTYRTSDGIYFDTSKFADYGKLGNIMQIKDGQSRIGINPEKRNSRDFAVWKFNAELGYDTPFGKGFPGWHIECSAMSVKYLGPEFDIHTGGIDHIPVHHNNEIAQSVCAGYPYARYWMHNAFLILESGNKMSKSRENFTPLKILKEKDIDPLAYRYLLLTAHYSSPLQFSWEAVEGAQVAWKRLKTFMSKSPFDTVQGGTLYSSPMSDIGEEYRKKFWIYINNDLDTPQALALVWEIVKDDKISEKDKRDLILDFDKVLGLKLDEGMSRMPLDIPEHIQNLIAERDKSRAEKDFVKSDELRAEIESLGFEVMDTGEGTRVEKK
;
A
#
# COMPACT_ATOMS: atom_id res chain seq x y z
N MET A 1 -7.14 -20.06 -1.74
CA MET A 1 -7.29 -20.16 -3.21
C MET A 1 -5.97 -19.83 -3.87
N ASP A 2 -5.83 -20.10 -5.17
CA ASP A 2 -4.68 -19.60 -5.93
C ASP A 2 -4.75 -18.07 -6.03
N ILE A 3 -3.58 -17.41 -5.92
CA ILE A 3 -3.41 -15.98 -6.13
C ILE A 3 -2.73 -15.81 -7.49
N PHE A 4 -3.21 -14.87 -8.30
CA PHE A 4 -2.66 -14.54 -9.60
C PHE A 4 -2.31 -13.05 -9.65
N LEU A 5 -1.10 -12.71 -10.11
CA LEU A 5 -0.60 -11.33 -10.18
C LEU A 5 -0.08 -11.04 -11.58
N HIS A 6 -0.33 -9.83 -12.09
CA HIS A 6 0.34 -9.38 -13.31
C HIS A 6 1.81 -9.09 -13.02
N ASN A 7 2.70 -9.89 -13.62
CA ASN A 7 4.14 -9.72 -13.48
C ASN A 7 4.68 -8.89 -14.65
N THR A 8 5.15 -7.68 -14.37
CA THR A 8 5.68 -6.75 -15.38
C THR A 8 6.89 -7.32 -16.10
N LEU A 9 7.65 -8.21 -15.45
CA LEU A 9 8.84 -8.83 -16.04
C LEU A 9 8.48 -9.78 -17.19
N SER A 10 7.37 -10.51 -17.08
CA SER A 10 6.90 -11.41 -18.13
C SER A 10 5.81 -10.81 -19.01
N GLY A 11 5.18 -9.72 -18.56
CA GLY A 11 4.03 -9.08 -19.20
C GLY A 11 2.74 -9.90 -19.10
N LYS A 12 2.67 -10.89 -18.19
CA LYS A 12 1.54 -11.82 -18.06
C LYS A 12 1.05 -11.92 -16.63
N LYS A 13 -0.20 -12.36 -16.48
CA LYS A 13 -0.73 -12.79 -15.19
C LYS A 13 -0.18 -14.17 -14.85
N GLU A 14 0.42 -14.30 -13.68
CA GLU A 14 1.11 -15.50 -13.21
C GLU A 14 0.54 -15.94 -11.87
N LYS A 15 0.53 -17.26 -11.63
CA LYS A 15 0.23 -17.79 -10.30
C LYS A 15 1.34 -17.38 -9.34
N PHE A 16 0.98 -16.76 -8.23
CA PHE A 16 1.90 -16.40 -7.16
C PHE A 16 2.40 -17.66 -6.45
N THR A 17 3.71 -17.78 -6.29
CA THR A 17 4.37 -18.83 -5.51
C THR A 17 5.43 -18.19 -4.63
N PRO A 18 5.28 -18.23 -3.29
CA PRO A 18 6.23 -17.59 -2.39
C PRO A 18 7.58 -18.32 -2.40
N ILE A 19 8.65 -17.61 -2.03
CA ILE A 19 9.97 -18.18 -1.74
C ILE A 19 9.90 -19.09 -0.51
N GLU A 20 9.24 -18.61 0.55
CA GLU A 20 9.01 -19.38 1.77
C GLU A 20 7.51 -19.65 1.95
N PRO A 21 7.05 -20.91 2.06
CA PRO A 21 5.64 -21.22 2.24
C PRO A 21 4.99 -20.44 3.39
N GLY A 22 3.85 -19.78 3.11
CA GLY A 22 3.09 -19.00 4.10
C GLY A 22 3.71 -17.64 4.46
N LYS A 23 4.78 -17.20 3.79
CA LYS A 23 5.36 -15.86 3.97
C LYS A 23 5.51 -15.13 2.64
N VAL A 24 5.45 -13.81 2.70
CA VAL A 24 5.68 -12.94 1.53
C VAL A 24 6.60 -11.81 1.93
N SER A 25 7.66 -11.61 1.15
CA SER A 25 8.60 -10.50 1.27
C SER A 25 8.35 -9.44 0.20
N MET A 26 8.07 -8.21 0.63
CA MET A 26 7.68 -7.10 -0.24
C MET A 26 8.63 -5.92 -0.08
N TYR A 27 9.16 -5.43 -1.20
CA TYR A 27 9.87 -4.15 -1.25
C TYR A 27 9.05 -3.16 -2.07
N ASN A 28 8.81 -1.97 -1.53
CA ASN A 28 8.14 -0.89 -2.22
C ASN A 28 9.08 0.33 -2.26
N CYS A 29 9.38 0.82 -3.46
CA CYS A 29 10.10 2.08 -3.60
C CYS A 29 9.35 3.21 -2.90
N GLY A 30 9.98 3.86 -1.91
CA GLY A 30 9.35 4.92 -1.13
C GLY A 30 9.69 6.33 -1.61
N PRO A 31 9.28 7.35 -0.84
CA PRO A 31 9.34 8.73 -1.29
C PRO A 31 10.73 9.33 -1.13
N THR A 32 11.03 10.32 -1.98
CA THR A 32 12.06 11.31 -1.66
C THR A 32 11.48 12.39 -0.77
N VAL A 33 12.01 12.52 0.45
CA VAL A 33 11.47 13.35 1.53
C VAL A 33 12.01 14.79 1.51
N TYR A 34 11.97 15.40 0.33
CA TYR A 34 12.39 16.79 0.08
C TYR A 34 11.22 17.78 -0.01
N ASP A 35 9.99 17.27 -0.05
CA ASP A 35 8.74 18.04 -0.07
C ASP A 35 7.58 17.12 0.36
N TYR A 36 6.38 17.66 0.55
CA TYR A 36 5.17 16.88 0.80
C TYR A 36 4.94 15.85 -0.34
N ALA A 37 4.39 14.69 0.00
CA ALA A 37 3.84 13.78 -0.99
C ALA A 37 2.54 14.38 -1.56
N HIS A 38 2.31 14.20 -2.86
CA HIS A 38 1.00 14.51 -3.45
C HIS A 38 0.12 13.25 -3.52
N ILE A 39 -1.18 13.45 -3.74
CA ILE A 39 -2.15 12.35 -3.80
C ILE A 39 -1.78 11.31 -4.87
N GLY A 40 -1.20 11.72 -6.01
CA GLY A 40 -0.64 10.79 -6.99
C GLY A 40 0.49 9.88 -6.46
N ASN A 41 1.37 10.36 -5.57
CA ASN A 41 2.36 9.49 -4.90
C ASN A 41 1.66 8.55 -3.92
N LEU A 42 0.65 9.06 -3.21
CA LEU A 42 -0.09 8.31 -2.20
C LEU A 42 -0.87 7.13 -2.78
N ARG A 43 -1.27 7.21 -4.06
CA ARG A 43 -1.86 6.09 -4.80
C ARG A 43 -1.00 4.83 -4.77
N SER A 44 0.32 4.96 -4.95
CA SER A 44 1.23 3.82 -4.94
C SER A 44 1.22 3.08 -3.60
N TYR A 45 1.12 3.82 -2.49
CA TYR A 45 1.11 3.22 -1.16
C TYR A 45 -0.25 2.63 -0.78
N VAL A 46 -1.37 3.16 -1.28
CA VAL A 46 -2.68 2.50 -1.17
C VAL A 46 -2.69 1.18 -1.94
N PHE A 47 -2.11 1.14 -3.13
CA PHE A 47 -1.93 -0.10 -3.90
C PHE A 47 -1.09 -1.13 -3.12
N ALA A 48 0.07 -0.73 -2.61
CA ALA A 48 0.94 -1.60 -1.81
C ALA A 48 0.24 -2.13 -0.54
N ASP A 49 -0.54 -1.29 0.12
CA ASP A 49 -1.34 -1.64 1.28
C ASP A 49 -2.43 -2.67 0.96
N VAL A 50 -3.20 -2.46 -0.11
CA VAL A 50 -4.22 -3.43 -0.56
C VAL A 50 -3.58 -4.77 -0.94
N LEU A 51 -2.42 -4.75 -1.59
CA LEU A 51 -1.66 -5.97 -1.91
C LEU A 51 -1.25 -6.73 -0.65
N ARG A 52 -0.70 -6.03 0.36
CA ARG A 52 -0.36 -6.61 1.66
C ARG A 52 -1.58 -7.20 2.35
N ARG A 53 -2.67 -6.43 2.45
CA ARG A 53 -3.89 -6.85 3.12
C ARG A 53 -4.54 -8.06 2.43
N MET A 54 -4.45 -8.14 1.10
CA MET A 54 -4.91 -9.32 0.36
C MET A 54 -4.10 -10.57 0.75
N PHE A 55 -2.77 -10.47 0.88
CA PHE A 55 -1.95 -11.58 1.32
C PHE A 55 -2.28 -12.01 2.75
N GLU A 56 -2.42 -11.04 3.67
CA GLU A 56 -2.80 -11.32 5.06
C GLU A 56 -4.20 -11.93 5.16
N TYR A 57 -5.14 -11.51 4.30
CA TYR A 57 -6.47 -12.13 4.16
C TYR A 57 -6.40 -13.57 3.62
N ASN A 58 -5.31 -13.93 2.93
CA ASN A 58 -5.01 -15.29 2.50
C ASN A 58 -4.06 -16.02 3.48
N ASP A 59 -4.00 -15.58 4.75
CA ASP A 59 -3.21 -16.16 5.84
C ASP A 59 -1.68 -16.14 5.65
N TYR A 60 -1.17 -15.30 4.75
CA TYR A 60 0.27 -15.10 4.61
C TYR A 60 0.80 -14.14 5.67
N LYS A 61 2.00 -14.41 6.17
CA LYS A 61 2.78 -13.44 6.95
C LYS A 61 3.58 -12.56 6.01
N VAL A 62 3.24 -11.28 5.94
CA VAL A 62 3.94 -10.32 5.08
C VAL A 62 5.09 -9.66 5.85
N LYS A 63 6.24 -9.51 5.19
CA LYS A 63 7.34 -8.64 5.59
C LYS A 63 7.55 -7.59 4.50
N GLN A 64 7.20 -6.36 4.81
CA GLN A 64 7.22 -5.20 3.93
C GLN A 64 8.31 -4.20 4.31
N ILE A 65 9.01 -3.68 3.31
CA ILE A 65 10.01 -2.63 3.46
C ILE A 65 9.68 -1.50 2.49
N ILE A 66 9.68 -0.26 2.99
CA ILE A 66 9.48 0.95 2.19
C ILE A 66 10.65 1.89 2.46
N ASN A 67 11.57 2.07 1.52
CA ASN A 67 12.73 2.93 1.76
C ASN A 67 12.37 4.43 1.81
N ILE A 68 13.27 5.24 2.36
CA ILE A 68 13.18 6.68 2.38
C ILE A 68 14.43 7.25 1.73
N THR A 69 14.27 7.94 0.60
CA THR A 69 15.38 8.66 -0.04
C THR A 69 15.48 10.05 0.58
N ASP A 70 16.48 10.23 1.46
CA ASP A 70 16.73 11.44 2.23
C ASP A 70 18.06 12.14 1.90
N ILE A 71 18.79 11.57 0.94
CA ILE A 71 20.04 12.08 0.39
C ILE A 71 20.05 11.85 -1.10
N GLY A 72 20.88 12.60 -1.82
CA GLY A 72 21.00 12.44 -3.26
C GLY A 72 19.65 12.65 -3.98
N HIS A 73 19.54 12.00 -5.14
CA HIS A 73 18.44 12.09 -6.08
C HIS A 73 18.39 13.41 -6.85
N LEU A 74 19.09 13.40 -8.00
CA LEU A 74 19.05 14.47 -8.97
C LEU A 74 17.63 14.62 -9.55
N THR A 75 17.30 15.83 -10.02
CA THR A 75 15.96 16.13 -10.54
C THR A 75 15.53 15.29 -11.75
N SER A 76 16.48 14.75 -12.52
CA SER A 76 16.25 13.91 -13.69
C SER A 76 16.65 12.46 -13.42
N ASP A 77 15.85 11.52 -13.94
CA ASP A 77 16.13 10.08 -13.93
C ASP A 77 17.40 9.72 -14.75
N GLY A 78 17.92 10.66 -15.56
CA GLY A 78 19.17 10.53 -16.32
C GLY A 78 20.44 11.00 -15.60
N ASP A 79 20.36 11.20 -14.28
CA ASP A 79 21.43 11.75 -13.43
C ASP A 79 21.84 13.19 -13.76
N GLU A 80 20.85 14.02 -14.07
CA GLU A 80 21.01 15.43 -14.41
C GLU A 80 20.17 16.37 -13.54
N GLY A 81 20.61 17.62 -13.45
CA GLY A 81 19.93 18.71 -12.76
C GLY A 81 20.26 18.80 -11.27
N GLU A 82 19.50 19.61 -10.54
CA GLU A 82 19.78 19.92 -9.14
C GLU A 82 19.38 18.77 -8.23
N ASP A 83 20.20 18.48 -7.22
CA ASP A 83 19.87 17.55 -6.15
C ASP A 83 18.59 18.00 -5.40
N LYS A 84 17.60 17.10 -5.30
CA LYS A 84 16.27 17.43 -4.75
C LYS A 84 16.35 17.87 -3.28
N MET A 85 17.23 17.25 -2.49
CA MET A 85 17.43 17.62 -1.08
C MET A 85 18.12 18.97 -0.95
N THR A 86 19.13 19.25 -1.78
CA THR A 86 19.81 20.55 -1.84
C THR A 86 18.83 21.67 -2.22
N LYS A 87 17.93 21.41 -3.17
CA LYS A 87 16.85 22.34 -3.51
C LYS A 87 15.90 22.58 -2.33
N ALA A 88 15.58 21.54 -1.57
CA ALA A 88 14.78 21.67 -0.36
C ALA A 88 15.49 22.49 0.72
N LEU A 89 16.79 22.30 0.96
CA LEU A 89 17.55 23.12 1.89
C LEU A 89 17.46 24.62 1.55
N LYS A 90 17.63 24.97 0.27
CA LYS A 90 17.48 26.35 -0.20
C LYS A 90 16.07 26.89 0.05
N ARG A 91 15.03 26.09 -0.25
CA ARG A 91 13.62 26.46 -0.01
C ARG A 91 13.33 26.69 1.49
N GLU A 92 13.87 25.83 2.35
CA GLU A 92 13.68 25.91 3.81
C GLU A 92 14.69 26.84 4.51
N SER A 93 15.52 27.57 3.75
CA SER A 93 16.57 28.46 4.29
C SER A 93 17.52 27.77 5.29
N LYS A 94 17.92 26.53 4.97
CA LYS A 94 18.82 25.68 5.77
C LYS A 94 20.23 25.65 5.19
N PRO A 95 21.29 25.46 6.01
CA PRO A 95 22.67 25.40 5.52
C PRO A 95 22.93 24.11 4.72
N LEU A 96 23.85 24.16 3.77
CA LEU A 96 24.26 23.00 2.95
C LEU A 96 25.12 22.01 3.76
N THR A 97 24.47 21.15 4.55
CA THR A 97 25.13 20.14 5.39
C THR A 97 24.30 18.85 5.43
N LEU A 98 24.94 17.69 5.65
CA LEU A 98 24.25 16.40 5.78
C LEU A 98 23.25 16.42 6.96
N LYS A 99 23.62 17.08 8.06
CA LYS A 99 22.73 17.27 9.22
C LYS A 99 21.45 18.02 8.82
N ALA A 100 21.58 19.11 8.07
CA ALA A 100 20.43 19.86 7.62
C ALA A 100 19.58 19.09 6.60
N MET A 101 20.19 18.27 5.73
CA MET A 101 19.45 17.35 4.85
C MET A 101 18.59 16.40 5.67
N ARG A 102 19.18 15.80 6.72
CA ARG A 102 18.43 14.91 7.61
C ARG A 102 17.32 15.62 8.36
N GLU A 103 17.53 16.84 8.86
CA GLU A 103 16.47 17.63 9.51
C GLU A 103 15.27 17.89 8.58
N VAL A 104 15.52 18.23 7.31
CA VAL A 104 14.47 18.43 6.31
C VAL A 104 13.78 17.11 5.98
N ALA A 105 14.55 16.04 5.82
CA ALA A 105 14.04 14.70 5.55
C ALA A 105 13.13 14.20 6.69
N ASP A 106 13.56 14.30 7.94
CA ASP A 106 12.77 13.90 9.11
C ASP A 106 11.46 14.67 9.19
N PHE A 107 11.47 15.98 8.88
CA PHE A 107 10.26 16.79 8.83
C PHE A 107 9.27 16.28 7.79
N TYR A 108 9.69 16.08 6.53
CA TYR A 108 8.79 15.62 5.46
C TYR A 108 8.41 14.15 5.61
N PHE A 109 9.29 13.30 6.14
CA PHE A 109 8.98 11.92 6.48
C PHE A 109 7.88 11.84 7.55
N ALA A 110 7.94 12.69 8.58
CA ALA A 110 6.89 12.77 9.58
C ALA A 110 5.53 13.20 8.98
N LYS A 111 5.52 14.04 7.94
CA LYS A 111 4.30 14.39 7.19
C LYS A 111 3.81 13.22 6.35
N PHE A 112 4.71 12.56 5.62
CA PHE A 112 4.40 11.38 4.83
C PHE A 112 3.77 10.27 5.69
N LYS A 113 4.36 9.95 6.86
CA LYS A 113 3.77 8.97 7.79
C LYS A 113 2.36 9.34 8.24
N LYS A 114 2.11 10.63 8.51
CA LYS A 114 0.76 11.11 8.87
C LYS A 114 -0.23 10.96 7.72
N ASP A 115 0.21 11.15 6.48
CA ASP A 115 -0.61 10.94 5.30
C ASP A 115 -0.94 9.44 5.12
N LEU A 116 0.04 8.54 5.32
CA LEU A 116 -0.20 7.09 5.31
C LEU A 116 -1.24 6.66 6.35
N ILE A 117 -1.08 7.12 7.61
CA ILE A 117 -2.02 6.82 8.69
C ILE A 117 -3.43 7.36 8.35
N SER A 118 -3.51 8.57 7.78
CA SER A 118 -4.79 9.16 7.37
C SER A 118 -5.50 8.34 6.29
N LEU A 119 -4.75 7.65 5.44
CA LEU A 119 -5.26 6.75 4.39
C LEU A 119 -5.44 5.31 4.87
N ASN A 120 -5.35 5.05 6.17
CA ASN A 120 -5.43 3.72 6.76
C ASN A 120 -4.45 2.72 6.12
N ILE A 121 -3.26 3.20 5.77
CA ILE A 121 -2.17 2.38 5.26
C ILE A 121 -1.42 1.80 6.46
N GLU A 122 -1.24 0.49 6.47
CA GLU A 122 -0.49 -0.19 7.52
C GLU A 122 0.98 0.20 7.49
N SER A 123 1.60 0.30 8.67
CA SER A 123 3.03 0.56 8.72
C SER A 123 3.81 -0.68 8.28
N PRO A 124 4.78 -0.55 7.36
CA PRO A 124 5.71 -1.63 7.05
C PRO A 124 6.57 -1.95 8.27
N GLU A 125 7.25 -3.08 8.25
CA GLU A 125 8.19 -3.48 9.30
C GLU A 125 9.27 -2.43 9.50
N GLN A 126 9.78 -1.84 8.40
CA GLN A 126 10.80 -0.79 8.46
C GLN A 126 10.67 0.24 7.35
N PHE A 127 11.12 1.45 7.68
CA PHE A 127 11.38 2.54 6.75
C PHE A 127 12.87 2.87 6.73
N PRO A 128 13.71 2.10 6.03
CA PRO A 128 15.15 2.38 6.00
C PRO A 128 15.44 3.65 5.20
N PHE A 129 16.24 4.55 5.78
CA PHE A 129 16.68 5.76 5.10
C PHE A 129 17.96 5.47 4.31
N ALA A 130 18.09 6.04 3.11
CA ALA A 130 19.26 5.89 2.27
C ALA A 130 20.54 6.32 3.00
N SER A 131 20.50 7.45 3.72
CA SER A 131 21.65 7.95 4.49
C SER A 131 22.13 7.02 5.61
N ASP A 132 21.27 6.14 6.10
CA ASP A 132 21.58 5.17 7.15
C ASP A 132 22.14 3.85 6.56
N ASN A 133 22.23 3.73 5.22
CA ASN A 133 22.61 2.51 4.49
C ASN A 133 23.76 2.70 3.48
N ILE A 134 24.54 3.77 3.62
CA ILE A 134 25.70 4.07 2.76
C ILE A 134 26.74 2.94 2.73
N THR A 135 26.89 2.21 3.83
CA THR A 135 27.85 1.09 3.90
C THR A 135 27.47 -0.01 2.91
N GLU A 136 26.16 -0.30 2.79
CA GLU A 136 25.65 -1.30 1.85
C GLU A 136 25.76 -0.82 0.40
N ASP A 137 25.54 0.47 0.12
CA ASP A 137 25.77 1.05 -1.21
C ASP A 137 27.23 0.87 -1.63
N ILE A 138 28.18 1.22 -0.75
CA ILE A 138 29.62 1.07 -1.00
C ILE A 138 29.98 -0.39 -1.26
N ALA A 139 29.43 -1.33 -0.47
CA ALA A 139 29.68 -2.75 -0.65
C ALA A 139 29.17 -3.25 -2.02
N LEU A 140 27.97 -2.83 -2.43
CA LEU A 140 27.39 -3.20 -3.71
C LEU A 140 28.19 -2.62 -4.88
N ILE A 141 28.59 -1.35 -4.81
CA ILE A 141 29.41 -0.68 -5.82
C ILE A 141 30.79 -1.35 -5.94
N THR A 142 31.40 -1.71 -4.81
CA THR A 142 32.68 -2.43 -4.78
C THR A 142 32.56 -3.75 -5.54
N LYS A 143 31.52 -4.54 -5.23
CA LYS A 143 31.27 -5.84 -5.88
C LYS A 143 31.02 -5.70 -7.38
N LEU A 144 30.25 -4.69 -7.80
CA LEU A 144 30.01 -4.39 -9.21
C LEU A 144 31.30 -3.97 -9.93
N THR A 145 32.16 -3.21 -9.25
CA THR A 145 33.46 -2.77 -9.78
C THR A 145 34.42 -3.94 -9.95
N GLU A 146 34.55 -4.81 -8.96
CA GLU A 146 35.38 -6.02 -9.02
C GLU A 146 34.96 -6.96 -10.15
N LYS A 147 33.65 -7.05 -10.42
CA LYS A 147 33.08 -7.81 -11.54
C LYS A 147 33.17 -7.08 -12.89
N GLY A 148 33.68 -5.85 -12.91
CA GLY A 148 33.89 -5.08 -14.13
C GLY A 148 32.63 -4.45 -14.72
N PHE A 149 31.54 -4.30 -13.98
CA PHE A 149 30.30 -3.66 -14.44
C PHE A 149 30.30 -2.14 -14.30
N THR A 150 31.29 -1.56 -13.61
CA THR A 150 31.38 -0.11 -13.43
C THR A 150 32.61 0.48 -14.11
N TYR A 151 32.57 1.79 -14.33
CA TYR A 151 33.72 2.58 -14.74
C TYR A 151 33.64 3.99 -14.14
N ARG A 152 34.78 4.66 -14.07
CA ARG A 152 34.90 6.02 -13.53
C ARG A 152 34.80 7.05 -14.64
N THR A 153 34.09 8.15 -14.37
CA THR A 153 34.06 9.39 -15.16
C THR A 153 34.62 10.54 -14.31
N SER A 154 34.67 11.75 -14.88
CA SER A 154 35.05 12.96 -14.13
C SER A 154 34.08 13.30 -12.99
N ASP A 155 32.81 12.88 -13.08
CA ASP A 155 31.73 13.27 -12.17
C ASP A 155 31.11 12.11 -11.37
N GLY A 156 31.59 10.88 -11.55
CA GLY A 156 31.10 9.75 -10.77
C GLY A 156 31.64 8.37 -11.15
N ILE A 157 31.02 7.36 -10.58
CA ILE A 157 31.14 5.96 -10.98
C ILE A 157 29.82 5.56 -11.64
N TYR A 158 29.93 4.99 -12.83
CA TYR A 158 28.81 4.65 -13.70
C TYR A 158 28.71 3.14 -13.91
N PHE A 159 27.49 2.64 -14.08
CA PHE A 159 27.21 1.29 -14.51
C PHE A 159 27.24 1.19 -16.04
N ASP A 160 27.97 0.21 -16.57
CA ASP A 160 28.07 -0.08 -18.00
C ASP A 160 26.95 -1.02 -18.43
N THR A 161 25.84 -0.45 -18.91
CA THR A 161 24.63 -1.19 -19.31
C THR A 161 24.89 -2.16 -20.44
N SER A 162 25.89 -1.91 -21.31
CA SER A 162 26.24 -2.82 -22.41
C SER A 162 26.74 -4.19 -21.93
N LYS A 163 27.20 -4.29 -20.69
CA LYS A 163 27.69 -5.55 -20.10
C LYS A 163 26.58 -6.44 -19.55
N PHE A 164 25.34 -5.94 -19.50
CA PHE A 164 24.18 -6.69 -19.05
C PHE A 164 23.20 -6.92 -20.20
N ALA A 165 23.24 -8.11 -20.81
CA ALA A 165 22.44 -8.44 -22.00
C ALA A 165 20.92 -8.32 -21.79
N ASP A 166 20.46 -8.53 -20.56
CA ASP A 166 19.04 -8.46 -20.19
C ASP A 166 18.58 -7.03 -19.77
N TYR A 167 19.43 -6.01 -19.93
CA TYR A 167 19.07 -4.62 -19.59
C TYR A 167 17.89 -4.12 -20.44
N GLY A 168 16.82 -3.67 -19.79
CA GLY A 168 15.59 -3.21 -20.46
C GLY A 168 14.53 -4.30 -20.65
N LYS A 169 14.75 -5.52 -20.12
CA LYS A 169 13.77 -6.62 -20.19
C LYS A 169 12.48 -6.31 -19.45
N LEU A 170 12.56 -5.64 -18.29
CA LEU A 170 11.38 -5.20 -17.55
C LEU A 170 10.62 -4.16 -18.40
N GLY A 171 9.36 -4.44 -18.71
CA GLY A 171 8.54 -3.60 -19.58
C GLY A 171 8.89 -3.68 -21.08
N ASN A 172 9.75 -4.62 -21.49
CA ASN A 172 10.16 -4.86 -22.88
C ASN A 172 10.68 -3.60 -23.61
N ILE A 173 11.50 -2.80 -22.94
CA ILE A 173 12.04 -1.54 -23.49
C ILE A 173 13.39 -1.71 -24.20
N MET A 174 13.93 -2.94 -24.29
CA MET A 174 15.18 -3.24 -24.98
C MET A 174 15.22 -2.70 -26.42
N GLN A 175 14.09 -2.73 -27.13
CA GLN A 175 13.98 -2.37 -28.55
C GLN A 175 13.68 -0.89 -28.81
N ILE A 176 13.43 -0.08 -27.76
CA ILE A 176 13.23 1.36 -27.95
C ILE A 176 14.56 1.92 -28.48
N LYS A 177 14.62 2.38 -29.73
CA LYS A 177 15.84 3.01 -30.28
C LYS A 177 16.09 4.33 -29.54
N ASP A 178 17.36 4.67 -29.31
CA ASP A 178 17.84 5.88 -28.61
C ASP A 178 17.55 7.21 -29.36
N GLY A 179 16.35 7.37 -29.92
CA GLY A 179 15.92 8.54 -30.69
C GLY A 179 15.08 9.56 -29.91
N GLN A 180 14.77 9.31 -28.63
CA GLN A 180 13.89 10.18 -27.82
C GLN A 180 14.43 10.51 -26.43
N SER A 181 15.67 10.13 -26.14
CA SER A 181 16.39 10.67 -24.99
C SER A 181 16.76 12.11 -25.31
N ARG A 182 15.96 13.08 -24.84
CA ARG A 182 16.40 14.49 -24.70
C ARG A 182 17.45 14.65 -23.58
N ILE A 183 18.26 13.61 -23.35
CA ILE A 183 19.23 13.53 -22.25
C ILE A 183 20.52 14.15 -22.77
N GLY A 184 21.11 15.07 -21.98
CA GLY A 184 22.37 15.69 -22.30
C GLY A 184 23.41 14.63 -22.61
N ILE A 185 24.12 14.80 -23.72
CA ILE A 185 25.18 13.89 -24.11
C ILE A 185 26.33 14.13 -23.12
N ASN A 186 26.37 13.39 -22.01
CA ASN A 186 27.60 13.26 -21.24
C ASN A 186 28.57 12.42 -22.10
N PRO A 187 29.63 13.01 -22.67
CA PRO A 187 30.49 12.33 -23.62
C PRO A 187 31.35 11.23 -22.98
N GLU A 188 31.42 11.19 -21.64
CA GLU A 188 32.14 10.16 -20.90
C GLU A 188 31.31 8.88 -20.69
N LYS A 189 29.99 8.92 -20.94
CA LYS A 189 29.16 7.72 -20.90
C LYS A 189 29.49 6.82 -22.09
N ARG A 190 29.72 5.52 -21.84
CA ARG A 190 29.97 4.55 -22.91
C ARG A 190 28.71 4.24 -23.69
N ASN A 191 27.56 4.25 -23.00
CA ASN A 191 26.24 4.11 -23.58
C ASN A 191 25.30 5.20 -23.03
N SER A 192 24.32 5.60 -23.83
CA SER A 192 23.30 6.59 -23.48
C SER A 192 22.51 6.25 -22.21
N ARG A 193 22.36 4.95 -21.92
CA ARG A 193 21.61 4.40 -20.78
C ARG A 193 22.46 4.13 -19.54
N ASP A 194 23.78 4.37 -19.63
CA ASP A 194 24.64 4.24 -18.46
C ASP A 194 24.22 5.26 -17.39
N PHE A 195 24.13 4.78 -16.16
CA PHE A 195 23.62 5.53 -15.01
C PHE A 195 24.64 5.51 -13.87
N ALA A 196 24.64 6.56 -13.06
CA ALA A 196 25.54 6.70 -11.94
C ALA A 196 25.15 5.73 -10.81
N VAL A 197 26.13 5.00 -10.29
CA VAL A 197 26.02 4.28 -9.02
C VAL A 197 26.59 5.10 -7.88
N TRP A 198 27.49 6.04 -8.17
CA TRP A 198 28.02 7.03 -7.23
C TRP A 198 28.28 8.35 -7.95
N LYS A 199 27.84 9.48 -7.40
CA LYS A 199 28.06 10.82 -7.96
C LYS A 199 29.01 11.62 -7.11
N PHE A 200 30.09 12.13 -7.71
CA PHE A 200 31.07 12.95 -6.99
C PHE A 200 30.52 14.33 -6.66
N ASN A 201 30.85 14.80 -5.47
CA ASN A 201 30.57 16.16 -5.03
C ASN A 201 31.63 16.58 -4.00
N ALA A 202 32.43 17.59 -4.36
CA ALA A 202 33.53 18.07 -3.53
C ALA A 202 33.03 18.81 -2.27
N GLU A 203 31.91 19.53 -2.38
CA GLU A 203 31.38 20.38 -1.32
C GLU A 203 30.70 19.53 -0.24
N LEU A 204 29.81 18.61 -0.64
CA LEU A 204 28.98 17.83 0.28
C LEU A 204 28.87 16.37 -0.17
N GLY A 205 28.84 15.44 0.78
CA GLY A 205 28.72 14.01 0.50
C GLY A 205 29.44 13.17 1.54
N TYR A 206 29.49 11.87 1.29
CA TYR A 206 30.17 10.87 2.09
C TYR A 206 31.56 10.59 1.52
N ASP A 207 32.56 10.51 2.38
CA ASP A 207 33.91 10.12 1.99
C ASP A 207 33.99 8.60 1.80
N THR A 208 34.37 8.17 0.60
CA THR A 208 34.45 6.75 0.22
C THR A 208 35.75 6.46 -0.53
N PRO A 209 36.14 5.17 -0.69
CA PRO A 209 37.29 4.79 -1.52
C PRO A 209 37.17 5.23 -2.99
N PHE A 210 35.97 5.51 -3.48
CA PHE A 210 35.75 5.98 -4.85
C PHE A 210 35.88 7.51 -4.97
N GLY A 211 35.84 8.24 -3.87
CA GLY A 211 35.81 9.70 -3.82
C GLY A 211 34.56 10.23 -3.11
N LYS A 212 34.64 11.48 -2.63
CA LYS A 212 33.55 12.13 -1.91
C LYS A 212 32.34 12.36 -2.81
N GLY A 213 31.15 12.00 -2.33
CA GLY A 213 29.94 12.08 -3.13
C GLY A 213 28.69 11.50 -2.49
N PHE A 214 27.71 11.17 -3.32
CA PHE A 214 26.44 10.55 -2.92
C PHE A 214 26.19 9.28 -3.73
N PRO A 215 25.44 8.32 -3.19
CA PRO A 215 24.92 7.20 -3.98
C PRO A 215 24.06 7.71 -5.13
N GLY A 216 24.06 6.98 -6.25
CA GLY A 216 23.08 7.19 -7.31
C GLY A 216 21.72 6.63 -6.88
N TRP A 217 20.61 7.26 -7.26
CA TRP A 217 19.26 6.93 -6.76
C TRP A 217 18.92 5.42 -6.83
N HIS A 218 19.35 4.74 -7.89
CA HIS A 218 19.05 3.32 -8.10
C HIS A 218 19.79 2.38 -7.11
N ILE A 219 21.02 2.72 -6.72
CA ILE A 219 21.86 1.83 -5.90
C ILE A 219 21.28 1.65 -4.50
N GLU A 220 20.64 2.69 -3.98
CA GLU A 220 20.01 2.74 -2.67
C GLU A 220 18.98 1.62 -2.52
N CYS A 221 18.09 1.48 -3.50
CA CYS A 221 17.02 0.48 -3.47
C CYS A 221 17.58 -0.96 -3.59
N SER A 222 18.54 -1.17 -4.48
CA SER A 222 19.22 -2.46 -4.63
C SER A 222 19.93 -2.90 -3.35
N ALA A 223 20.66 -1.99 -2.70
CA ALA A 223 21.41 -2.29 -1.48
C ALA A 223 20.49 -2.54 -0.28
N MET A 224 19.51 -1.65 -0.06
CA MET A 224 18.58 -1.77 1.06
C MET A 224 17.68 -3.01 0.93
N SER A 225 17.08 -3.26 -0.22
CA SER A 225 16.22 -4.44 -0.40
C SER A 225 16.98 -5.73 -0.12
N VAL A 226 18.22 -5.87 -0.59
CA VAL A 226 19.07 -7.04 -0.31
C VAL A 226 19.41 -7.15 1.19
N LYS A 227 19.73 -6.03 1.85
CA LYS A 227 20.01 -6.02 3.30
C LYS A 227 18.81 -6.48 4.12
N TYR A 228 17.62 -5.98 3.82
CA TYR A 228 16.43 -6.18 4.66
C TYR A 228 15.61 -7.41 4.30
N LEU A 229 15.59 -7.83 3.03
CA LEU A 229 14.79 -8.96 2.55
C LEU A 229 15.64 -10.17 2.10
N GLY A 230 16.93 -9.97 1.83
CA GLY A 230 17.84 -11.00 1.33
C GLY A 230 18.11 -10.89 -0.17
N PRO A 231 18.99 -11.75 -0.72
CA PRO A 231 19.42 -11.68 -2.12
C PRO A 231 18.31 -12.03 -3.13
N GLU A 232 17.23 -12.66 -2.66
CA GLU A 232 16.02 -12.94 -3.43
C GLU A 232 14.80 -12.70 -2.54
N PHE A 233 13.78 -12.02 -3.06
CA PHE A 233 12.53 -11.72 -2.37
C PHE A 233 11.34 -11.78 -3.33
N ASP A 234 10.12 -11.83 -2.78
CA ASP A 234 8.94 -12.21 -3.55
C ASP A 234 8.49 -11.10 -4.51
N ILE A 235 8.24 -9.90 -3.98
CA ILE A 235 7.54 -8.85 -4.72
C ILE A 235 8.27 -7.52 -4.62
N HIS A 236 8.49 -6.87 -5.76
CA HIS A 236 8.92 -5.48 -5.86
C HIS A 236 7.81 -4.63 -6.48
N THR A 237 7.49 -3.48 -5.87
CA THR A 237 6.50 -2.56 -6.42
C THR A 237 7.01 -1.14 -6.65
N GLY A 238 6.40 -0.43 -7.61
CA GLY A 238 6.58 1.02 -7.78
C GLY A 238 5.56 1.62 -8.74
N GLY A 239 5.76 2.88 -9.14
CA GLY A 239 4.97 3.50 -10.20
C GLY A 239 5.40 3.03 -11.60
N ILE A 240 4.53 3.16 -12.59
CA ILE A 240 4.89 2.83 -14.00
C ILE A 240 6.06 3.68 -14.55
N ASP A 241 6.35 4.84 -13.96
CA ASP A 241 7.55 5.65 -14.23
C ASP A 241 8.85 4.96 -13.84
N HIS A 242 8.83 4.05 -12.87
CA HIS A 242 10.04 3.34 -12.45
C HIS A 242 10.46 2.27 -13.45
N ILE A 243 9.53 1.74 -14.25
CA ILE A 243 9.77 0.66 -15.23
C ILE A 243 10.95 1.00 -16.16
N PRO A 244 10.93 2.11 -16.93
CA PRO A 244 11.91 2.31 -17.99
C PRO A 244 13.33 2.60 -17.51
N VAL A 245 13.51 3.05 -16.26
CA VAL A 245 14.81 3.47 -15.74
C VAL A 245 15.06 2.84 -14.39
N HIS A 246 14.37 3.29 -13.34
CA HIS A 246 14.72 2.96 -11.95
C HIS A 246 14.78 1.45 -11.68
N HIS A 247 13.72 0.71 -11.98
CA HIS A 247 13.66 -0.72 -11.71
C HIS A 247 14.52 -1.55 -12.68
N ASN A 248 14.71 -1.12 -13.94
CA ASN A 248 15.67 -1.76 -14.83
C ASN A 248 17.12 -1.60 -14.31
N ASN A 249 17.44 -0.44 -13.73
CA ASN A 249 18.74 -0.17 -13.12
C ASN A 249 18.93 -1.02 -11.86
N GLU A 250 17.92 -1.18 -11.02
CA GLU A 250 17.98 -2.05 -9.84
C GLU A 250 18.18 -3.54 -10.20
N ILE A 251 17.46 -4.02 -11.22
CA ILE A 251 17.67 -5.38 -11.76
C ILE A 251 19.12 -5.54 -12.21
N ALA A 252 19.64 -4.59 -12.99
CA ALA A 252 21.00 -4.66 -13.52
C ALA A 252 22.04 -4.68 -12.40
N GLN A 253 21.93 -3.77 -11.42
CA GLN A 253 22.81 -3.71 -10.25
C GLN A 253 22.78 -5.03 -9.46
N SER A 254 21.58 -5.52 -9.13
CA SER A 254 21.41 -6.68 -8.26
C SER A 254 21.82 -7.99 -8.94
N VAL A 255 21.36 -8.22 -10.17
CA VAL A 255 21.68 -9.43 -10.93
C VAL A 255 23.16 -9.50 -11.26
N CYS A 256 23.78 -8.40 -11.69
CA CYS A 256 25.23 -8.37 -11.97
C CYS A 256 26.06 -8.54 -10.68
N ALA A 257 25.56 -8.04 -9.54
CA ALA A 257 26.12 -8.33 -8.23
C ALA A 257 25.94 -9.79 -7.80
N GLY A 258 25.08 -10.58 -8.47
CA GLY A 258 24.86 -12.01 -8.22
C GLY A 258 23.66 -12.30 -7.32
N TYR A 259 22.67 -11.41 -7.31
CA TYR A 259 21.43 -11.55 -6.55
C TYR A 259 20.26 -11.78 -7.52
N PRO A 260 19.48 -12.88 -7.39
CA PRO A 260 18.28 -13.10 -8.20
C PRO A 260 17.23 -11.98 -8.07
N TYR A 261 17.24 -11.27 -6.93
CA TYR A 261 16.44 -10.08 -6.65
C TYR A 261 14.93 -10.35 -6.50
N ALA A 262 14.05 -9.75 -7.30
CA ALA A 262 12.61 -9.88 -7.13
C ALA A 262 11.97 -10.86 -8.14
N ARG A 263 11.07 -11.74 -7.67
CA ARG A 263 10.32 -12.69 -8.53
C ARG A 263 9.15 -12.04 -9.27
N TYR A 264 8.39 -11.18 -8.59
CA TYR A 264 7.21 -10.52 -9.13
C TYR A 264 7.36 -9.00 -9.10
N TRP A 265 7.15 -8.36 -10.25
CA TRP A 265 7.23 -6.91 -10.42
C TRP A 265 5.85 -6.33 -10.70
N MET A 266 5.33 -5.50 -9.80
CA MET A 266 4.00 -4.92 -9.93
C MET A 266 4.06 -3.39 -9.95
N HIS A 267 3.38 -2.76 -10.91
CA HIS A 267 3.43 -1.31 -11.08
C HIS A 267 2.06 -0.67 -11.15
N ASN A 268 1.84 0.38 -10.36
CA ASN A 268 0.61 1.16 -10.41
C ASN A 268 0.69 2.26 -11.47
N ALA A 269 -0.41 2.49 -12.17
CA ALA A 269 -0.54 3.58 -13.12
C ALA A 269 -0.67 4.94 -12.43
N PHE A 270 -0.44 6.00 -13.21
CA PHE A 270 -0.54 7.37 -12.71
C PHE A 270 -1.96 7.78 -12.33
N LEU A 271 -2.02 8.73 -11.40
CA LEU A 271 -3.16 9.61 -11.24
C LEU A 271 -3.05 10.77 -12.24
N ILE A 272 -4.08 10.97 -13.06
CA ILE A 272 -4.14 11.97 -14.14
C ILE A 272 -5.11 13.08 -13.74
N LEU A 273 -4.80 14.33 -14.02
CA LEU A 273 -5.70 15.48 -13.79
C LEU A 273 -6.65 15.66 -14.98
N GLU A 274 -7.76 16.39 -14.80
CA GLU A 274 -8.69 16.72 -15.89
C GLU A 274 -8.03 17.41 -17.08
N SER A 275 -6.94 18.15 -16.85
CA SER A 275 -6.13 18.76 -17.91
C SER A 275 -5.41 17.75 -18.82
N GLY A 276 -5.53 16.44 -18.53
CA GLY A 276 -4.81 15.36 -19.20
C GLY A 276 -3.37 15.18 -18.72
N ASN A 277 -2.88 16.09 -17.87
CA ASN A 277 -1.53 16.02 -17.32
C ASN A 277 -1.45 15.04 -16.16
N LYS A 278 -0.31 14.35 -16.03
CA LYS A 278 -0.01 13.56 -14.82
C LYS A 278 0.14 14.48 -13.60
N MET A 279 -0.32 14.01 -12.45
CA MET A 279 -0.02 14.70 -11.20
C MET A 279 1.48 14.65 -10.92
N SER A 280 2.10 15.81 -10.65
CA SER A 280 3.52 15.90 -10.36
C SER A 280 3.84 17.07 -9.44
N LYS A 281 5.04 17.08 -8.85
CA LYS A 281 5.53 18.13 -7.95
C LYS A 281 5.80 19.49 -8.64
N SER A 282 5.44 19.68 -9.91
CA SER A 282 5.44 21.01 -10.56
C SER A 282 4.29 21.87 -10.04
N ARG A 283 4.54 23.16 -9.76
CA ARG A 283 3.68 24.06 -8.96
C ARG A 283 2.19 24.13 -9.37
N GLU A 284 1.84 23.90 -10.62
CA GLU A 284 0.44 24.02 -11.09
C GLU A 284 -0.43 22.79 -10.83
N ASN A 285 0.20 21.61 -10.61
CA ASN A 285 -0.50 20.32 -10.59
C ASN A 285 -0.24 19.52 -9.28
N PHE A 286 0.22 20.19 -8.23
CA PHE A 286 0.63 19.56 -6.99
C PHE A 286 -0.46 19.67 -5.91
N THR A 287 -1.07 18.53 -5.54
CA THR A 287 -2.10 18.46 -4.50
C THR A 287 -1.64 17.54 -3.36
N PRO A 288 -1.12 18.09 -2.26
CA PRO A 288 -0.89 17.34 -1.03
C PRO A 288 -2.21 16.84 -0.42
N LEU A 289 -2.16 15.76 0.36
CA LEU A 289 -3.36 15.19 0.99
C LEU A 289 -4.10 16.19 1.89
N LYS A 290 -3.37 17.09 2.56
CA LYS A 290 -3.97 18.14 3.42
C LYS A 290 -4.99 19.02 2.69
N ILE A 291 -4.83 19.23 1.38
CA ILE A 291 -5.75 20.05 0.57
C ILE A 291 -7.13 19.39 0.47
N LEU A 292 -7.21 18.05 0.49
CA LEU A 292 -8.49 17.36 0.56
C LEU A 292 -9.20 17.70 1.88
N LYS A 293 -8.49 17.65 3.00
CA LYS A 293 -9.05 17.99 4.33
C LYS A 293 -9.49 19.45 4.41
N GLU A 294 -8.71 20.37 3.85
CA GLU A 294 -9.08 21.80 3.76
C GLU A 294 -10.36 22.04 2.95
N LYS A 295 -10.74 21.09 2.08
CA LYS A 295 -11.98 21.09 1.30
C LYS A 295 -13.08 20.19 1.88
N ASP A 296 -12.96 19.80 3.15
CA ASP A 296 -13.91 18.93 3.84
C ASP A 296 -14.08 17.55 3.14
N ILE A 297 -13.00 17.06 2.55
CA ILE A 297 -12.92 15.71 1.96
C ILE A 297 -12.10 14.83 2.90
N ASP A 298 -12.74 13.76 3.39
CA ASP A 298 -12.08 12.76 4.22
C ASP A 298 -11.02 11.98 3.40
N PRO A 299 -9.80 11.76 3.90
CA PRO A 299 -8.81 10.91 3.24
C PRO A 299 -9.32 9.51 2.86
N LEU A 300 -10.24 8.92 3.63
CA LEU A 300 -10.83 7.62 3.30
C LEU A 300 -11.78 7.69 2.11
N ALA A 301 -12.36 8.85 1.81
CA ALA A 301 -13.06 9.07 0.54
C ALA A 301 -12.09 9.06 -0.65
N TYR A 302 -10.87 9.58 -0.46
CA TYR A 302 -9.83 9.47 -1.48
C TYR A 302 -9.35 8.02 -1.64
N ARG A 303 -9.13 7.29 -0.54
CA ARG A 303 -8.86 5.85 -0.59
C ARG A 303 -9.95 5.12 -1.36
N TYR A 304 -11.22 5.39 -1.05
CA TYR A 304 -12.36 4.84 -1.77
C TYR A 304 -12.27 5.11 -3.28
N LEU A 305 -12.03 6.37 -3.67
CA LEU A 305 -11.85 6.74 -5.09
C LEU A 305 -10.78 5.89 -5.75
N LEU A 306 -9.63 5.70 -5.10
CA LEU A 306 -8.54 4.89 -5.64
C LEU A 306 -8.93 3.43 -5.88
N LEU A 307 -9.79 2.85 -5.04
CA LEU A 307 -10.27 1.46 -5.18
C LEU A 307 -11.27 1.28 -6.32
N THR A 308 -11.87 2.36 -6.83
CA THR A 308 -12.81 2.31 -7.96
C THR A 308 -12.14 2.03 -9.31
N ALA A 309 -10.81 2.12 -9.38
CA ALA A 309 -10.03 1.79 -10.56
C ALA A 309 -8.96 0.74 -10.22
N HIS A 310 -8.73 -0.18 -11.15
CA HIS A 310 -7.64 -1.14 -11.03
C HIS A 310 -6.29 -0.41 -10.87
N TYR A 311 -5.39 -0.95 -10.05
CA TYR A 311 -4.11 -0.27 -9.73
C TYR A 311 -3.27 0.01 -10.98
N SER A 312 -3.32 -0.86 -11.99
CA SER A 312 -2.60 -0.73 -13.26
C SER A 312 -3.31 0.12 -14.32
N SER A 313 -4.50 0.65 -14.03
CA SER A 313 -5.23 1.56 -14.93
C SER A 313 -5.01 3.02 -14.52
N PRO A 314 -4.77 3.95 -15.47
CA PRO A 314 -4.78 5.38 -15.15
C PRO A 314 -6.10 5.78 -14.49
N LEU A 315 -6.03 6.58 -13.44
CA LEU A 315 -7.21 7.09 -12.74
C LEU A 315 -7.24 8.60 -12.89
N GLN A 316 -8.34 9.11 -13.43
CA GLN A 316 -8.58 10.54 -13.53
C GLN A 316 -9.05 11.07 -12.17
N PHE A 317 -8.35 12.09 -11.66
CA PHE A 317 -8.75 12.86 -10.49
C PHE A 317 -9.44 14.14 -10.95
N SER A 318 -10.65 14.35 -10.42
CA SER A 318 -11.33 15.64 -10.39
C SER A 318 -11.93 15.85 -8.98
N TRP A 319 -12.31 17.08 -8.67
CA TRP A 319 -12.97 17.37 -7.40
C TRP A 319 -14.32 16.68 -7.31
N GLU A 320 -15.07 16.66 -8.40
CA GLU A 320 -16.36 16.00 -8.53
C GLU A 320 -16.23 14.48 -8.31
N ALA A 321 -15.16 13.87 -8.83
CA ALA A 321 -14.90 12.44 -8.66
C ALA A 321 -14.66 12.08 -7.18
N VAL A 322 -13.83 12.86 -6.48
CA VAL A 322 -13.55 12.60 -5.05
C VAL A 322 -14.73 12.97 -4.14
N GLU A 323 -15.52 13.99 -4.50
CA GLU A 323 -16.78 14.31 -3.82
C GLU A 323 -17.80 13.19 -3.98
N GLY A 324 -17.92 12.63 -5.19
CA GLY A 324 -18.75 11.45 -5.45
C GLY A 324 -18.31 10.23 -4.63
N ALA A 325 -17.00 9.98 -4.56
CA ALA A 325 -16.43 8.94 -3.70
C ALA A 325 -16.73 9.19 -2.21
N GLN A 326 -16.66 10.44 -1.75
CA GLN A 326 -17.03 10.82 -0.40
C GLN A 326 -18.50 10.52 -0.09
N VAL A 327 -19.41 10.83 -1.01
CA VAL A 327 -20.84 10.51 -0.84
C VAL A 327 -21.05 9.00 -0.76
N ALA A 328 -20.40 8.22 -1.63
CA ALA A 328 -20.50 6.76 -1.64
C ALA A 328 -19.98 6.15 -0.33
N TRP A 329 -18.78 6.56 0.12
CA TRP A 329 -18.18 6.11 1.37
C TRP A 329 -19.04 6.47 2.59
N LYS A 330 -19.55 7.72 2.69
CA LYS A 330 -20.46 8.15 3.76
C LYS A 330 -21.76 7.34 3.78
N ARG A 331 -22.28 6.95 2.61
CA ARG A 331 -23.47 6.08 2.52
C ARG A 331 -23.19 4.67 3.04
N LEU A 332 -22.04 4.07 2.71
CA LEU A 332 -21.63 2.79 3.29
C LEU A 332 -21.49 2.88 4.81
N LYS A 333 -20.84 3.94 5.33
CA LYS A 333 -20.77 4.17 6.78
C LYS A 333 -22.15 4.29 7.43
N THR A 334 -23.07 5.01 6.78
CA THR A 334 -24.45 5.17 7.28
C THR A 334 -25.23 3.86 7.27
N PHE A 335 -24.99 3.01 6.26
CA PHE A 335 -25.56 1.67 6.21
C PHE A 335 -25.04 0.82 7.38
N MET A 336 -23.72 0.79 7.56
CA MET A 336 -23.07 0.03 8.64
C MET A 336 -23.49 0.50 10.03
N SER A 337 -23.66 1.81 10.24
CA SER A 337 -24.09 2.35 11.53
C SER A 337 -25.53 2.00 11.91
N LYS A 338 -26.36 1.60 10.94
CA LYS A 338 -27.76 1.21 11.17
C LYS A 338 -27.93 -0.30 11.31
N SER A 339 -26.92 -1.09 10.97
CA SER A 339 -26.98 -2.55 11.11
C SER A 339 -26.81 -2.92 12.60
N PRO A 340 -27.69 -3.75 13.17
CA PRO A 340 -27.67 -4.06 14.60
C PRO A 340 -26.41 -4.84 14.98
N PHE A 341 -25.58 -4.33 15.89
CA PHE A 341 -24.46 -5.11 16.44
C PHE A 341 -24.96 -6.05 17.52
N ASP A 342 -24.62 -7.34 17.40
CA ASP A 342 -24.77 -8.24 18.53
C ASP A 342 -23.83 -7.76 19.64
N THR A 343 -24.39 -7.30 20.76
CA THR A 343 -23.61 -6.96 21.95
C THR A 343 -23.03 -8.23 22.54
N VAL A 344 -21.85 -8.63 22.07
CA VAL A 344 -21.05 -9.65 22.76
C VAL A 344 -20.00 -8.93 23.60
N GLN A 345 -20.07 -9.18 24.90
CA GLN A 345 -19.06 -8.79 25.87
C GLN A 345 -17.86 -9.74 25.70
N GLY A 346 -16.99 -9.43 24.73
CA GLY A 346 -15.74 -10.14 24.50
C GLY A 346 -15.74 -11.05 23.27
N GLY A 347 -14.75 -10.84 22.40
CA GLY A 347 -14.23 -11.87 21.51
C GLY A 347 -15.07 -12.23 20.28
N THR A 348 -14.55 -11.88 19.10
CA THR A 348 -14.94 -12.30 17.75
C THR A 348 -16.29 -11.78 17.21
N LEU A 349 -16.19 -10.90 16.20
CA LEU A 349 -17.27 -10.40 15.32
C LEU A 349 -17.94 -11.51 14.45
N TYR A 350 -17.61 -12.77 14.67
CA TYR A 350 -18.06 -13.91 13.85
C TYR A 350 -18.51 -15.04 14.79
N SER A 351 -19.78 -15.04 15.19
CA SER A 351 -20.30 -16.05 16.14
C SER A 351 -21.50 -16.84 15.62
N SER A 352 -21.81 -16.78 14.32
CA SER A 352 -22.81 -17.65 13.68
C SER A 352 -22.27 -18.16 12.34
N PRO A 353 -22.65 -19.36 11.87
CA PRO A 353 -22.38 -19.77 10.50
C PRO A 353 -23.00 -18.73 9.54
N MET A 354 -22.22 -18.26 8.57
CA MET A 354 -22.70 -17.42 7.48
C MET A 354 -23.72 -18.22 6.66
N SER A 355 -24.77 -17.57 6.12
CA SER A 355 -25.68 -18.25 5.19
C SER A 355 -24.95 -18.73 3.93
N ASP A 356 -25.53 -19.71 3.22
CA ASP A 356 -24.99 -20.19 1.94
C ASP A 356 -24.79 -19.04 0.94
N ILE A 357 -25.75 -18.11 0.88
CA ILE A 357 -25.69 -16.91 0.03
C ILE A 357 -24.52 -16.01 0.47
N GLY A 358 -24.32 -15.85 1.78
CA GLY A 358 -23.19 -15.07 2.29
C GLY A 358 -21.83 -15.68 1.96
N GLU A 359 -21.70 -17.01 2.03
CA GLU A 359 -20.49 -17.71 1.59
C GLU A 359 -20.24 -17.59 0.09
N GLU A 360 -21.29 -17.54 -0.75
CA GLU A 360 -21.15 -17.24 -2.18
C GLU A 360 -20.55 -15.84 -2.41
N TYR A 361 -21.02 -14.82 -1.67
CA TYR A 361 -20.47 -13.47 -1.73
C TYR A 361 -19.01 -13.44 -1.25
N ARG A 362 -18.68 -14.11 -0.13
CA ARG A 362 -17.30 -14.21 0.34
C ARG A 362 -16.41 -14.86 -0.71
N LYS A 363 -16.87 -15.94 -1.35
CA LYS A 363 -16.15 -16.62 -2.43
C LYS A 363 -15.91 -15.70 -3.63
N LYS A 364 -16.90 -14.91 -4.05
CA LYS A 364 -16.76 -13.92 -5.14
C LYS A 364 -15.73 -12.86 -4.78
N PHE A 365 -15.78 -12.32 -3.57
CA PHE A 365 -14.80 -11.35 -3.10
C PHE A 365 -13.38 -11.93 -3.14
N TRP A 366 -13.22 -13.15 -2.63
CA TRP A 366 -11.94 -13.85 -2.63
C TRP A 366 -11.38 -14.05 -4.05
N ILE A 367 -12.24 -14.38 -5.03
CA ILE A 367 -11.88 -14.46 -6.44
C ILE A 367 -11.40 -13.11 -6.99
N TYR A 368 -12.10 -12.01 -6.69
CA TYR A 368 -11.74 -10.69 -7.21
C TYR A 368 -10.40 -10.19 -6.66
N ILE A 369 -10.17 -10.27 -5.35
CA ILE A 369 -8.92 -9.79 -4.76
C ILE A 369 -7.73 -10.68 -5.15
N ASN A 370 -7.93 -12.00 -5.32
CA ASN A 370 -6.85 -12.92 -5.70
C ASN A 370 -6.57 -12.93 -7.20
N ASN A 371 -7.43 -12.32 -8.02
CA ASN A 371 -7.24 -12.23 -9.47
C ASN A 371 -6.63 -10.88 -9.87
N ASP A 372 -5.41 -10.62 -9.41
CA ASP A 372 -4.64 -9.39 -9.66
C ASP A 372 -5.25 -8.15 -8.99
N LEU A 373 -5.80 -8.28 -7.78
CA LEU A 373 -6.37 -7.17 -6.99
C LEU A 373 -7.46 -6.40 -7.74
N ASP A 374 -8.52 -7.10 -8.18
CA ASP A 374 -9.67 -6.46 -8.83
C ASP A 374 -10.55 -5.71 -7.82
N THR A 375 -10.00 -4.63 -7.25
CA THR A 375 -10.68 -3.78 -6.27
C THR A 375 -11.95 -3.12 -6.82
N PRO A 376 -12.05 -2.76 -8.12
CA PRO A 376 -13.31 -2.25 -8.66
C PRO A 376 -14.46 -3.27 -8.54
N GLN A 377 -14.22 -4.53 -8.91
CA GLN A 377 -15.22 -5.59 -8.77
C GLN A 377 -15.51 -5.91 -7.30
N ALA A 378 -14.47 -5.95 -6.46
CA ALA A 378 -14.61 -6.15 -5.02
C ALA A 378 -15.49 -5.05 -4.37
N LEU A 379 -15.31 -3.79 -4.77
CA LEU A 379 -16.08 -2.67 -4.27
C LEU A 379 -17.51 -2.62 -4.84
N ALA A 380 -17.70 -3.03 -6.10
CA ALA A 380 -19.02 -3.21 -6.68
C ALA A 380 -19.82 -4.29 -5.92
N LEU A 381 -19.17 -5.39 -5.56
CA LEU A 381 -19.76 -6.48 -4.78
C LEU A 381 -20.29 -6.02 -3.42
N VAL A 382 -19.58 -5.10 -2.74
CA VAL A 382 -20.06 -4.48 -1.49
C VAL A 382 -21.44 -3.82 -1.71
N TRP A 383 -21.63 -3.11 -2.82
CA TRP A 383 -22.91 -2.48 -3.15
C TRP A 383 -23.99 -3.47 -3.60
N GLU A 384 -23.61 -4.60 -4.19
CA GLU A 384 -24.53 -5.70 -4.46
C GLU A 384 -25.08 -6.26 -3.15
N ILE A 385 -24.21 -6.53 -2.17
CA ILE A 385 -24.59 -7.01 -0.83
C ILE A 385 -25.54 -6.04 -0.14
N VAL A 386 -25.24 -4.74 -0.16
CA VAL A 386 -26.10 -3.71 0.45
C VAL A 386 -27.53 -3.73 -0.12
N LYS A 387 -27.69 -4.05 -1.42
CA LYS A 387 -28.97 -4.01 -2.14
C LYS A 387 -29.70 -5.35 -2.21
N ASP A 388 -29.07 -6.44 -1.79
CA ASP A 388 -29.64 -7.77 -1.92
C ASP A 388 -30.58 -8.06 -0.74
N ASP A 389 -31.88 -8.17 -1.02
CA ASP A 389 -32.90 -8.46 -0.01
C ASP A 389 -32.92 -9.94 0.43
N LYS A 390 -32.14 -10.81 -0.22
CA LYS A 390 -32.06 -12.25 0.10
C LYS A 390 -31.09 -12.57 1.23
N ILE A 391 -30.18 -11.65 1.54
CA ILE A 391 -29.17 -11.80 2.59
C ILE A 391 -29.60 -11.01 3.82
N SER A 392 -29.40 -11.59 5.01
CA SER A 392 -29.78 -10.95 6.27
C SER A 392 -28.95 -9.69 6.54
N GLU A 393 -29.49 -8.72 7.26
CA GLU A 393 -28.74 -7.51 7.64
C GLU A 393 -27.48 -7.81 8.48
N LYS A 394 -27.50 -8.93 9.21
CA LYS A 394 -26.37 -9.48 9.94
C LYS A 394 -25.26 -9.95 9.00
N ASP A 395 -25.59 -10.80 8.03
CA ASP A 395 -24.63 -11.32 7.06
C ASP A 395 -24.07 -10.21 6.18
N LYS A 396 -24.91 -9.24 5.75
CA LYS A 396 -24.45 -8.05 5.02
C LYS A 396 -23.35 -7.32 5.79
N ARG A 397 -23.59 -7.04 7.07
CA ARG A 397 -22.63 -6.36 7.93
C ARG A 397 -21.36 -7.17 8.10
N ASP A 398 -21.48 -8.45 8.45
CA ASP A 398 -20.32 -9.30 8.75
C ASP A 398 -19.44 -9.51 7.51
N LEU A 399 -20.04 -9.64 6.31
CA LEU A 399 -19.32 -9.66 5.04
C LEU A 399 -18.63 -8.33 4.74
N ILE A 400 -19.33 -7.20 4.89
CA ILE A 400 -18.75 -5.88 4.59
C ILE A 400 -17.57 -5.61 5.53
N LEU A 401 -17.67 -5.94 6.82
CA LEU A 401 -16.56 -5.82 7.76
C LEU A 401 -15.41 -6.78 7.43
N ASP A 402 -15.71 -7.99 6.98
CA ASP A 402 -14.70 -8.94 6.53
C ASP A 402 -13.95 -8.42 5.30
N PHE A 403 -14.68 -7.89 4.31
CA PHE A 403 -14.10 -7.34 3.08
C PHE A 403 -13.29 -6.08 3.36
N ASP A 404 -13.71 -5.29 4.36
CA ASP A 404 -13.02 -4.07 4.75
C ASP A 404 -11.62 -4.33 5.35
N LYS A 405 -11.30 -5.56 5.76
CA LYS A 405 -9.92 -5.95 6.11
C LYS A 405 -8.95 -5.75 4.95
N VAL A 406 -9.43 -5.92 3.70
CA VAL A 406 -8.66 -5.69 2.47
C VAL A 406 -8.87 -4.28 1.93
N LEU A 407 -10.12 -3.81 1.90
CA LEU A 407 -10.45 -2.49 1.34
C LEU A 407 -9.91 -1.35 2.21
N GLY A 408 -9.85 -1.51 3.53
CA GLY A 408 -9.25 -0.56 4.48
C GLY A 408 -10.00 0.77 4.58
N LEU A 409 -11.32 0.78 4.41
CA LEU A 409 -12.18 1.97 4.43
C LEU A 409 -12.66 2.38 5.82
N LYS A 410 -12.30 1.62 6.86
CA LYS A 410 -12.68 1.83 8.26
C LYS A 410 -14.18 2.04 8.42
N LEU A 411 -14.97 1.14 7.83
CA LEU A 411 -16.42 1.24 7.81
C LEU A 411 -17.04 1.08 9.20
N ASP A 412 -16.27 0.54 10.15
CA ASP A 412 -16.66 0.36 11.55
C ASP A 412 -16.32 1.54 12.48
N GLU A 413 -15.45 2.45 12.04
CA GLU A 413 -14.96 3.54 12.90
C GLU A 413 -16.07 4.57 13.18
N GLY A 414 -16.28 4.90 14.46
CA GLY A 414 -17.29 5.87 14.89
C GLY A 414 -18.72 5.33 14.85
N MET A 415 -18.92 4.03 14.62
CA MET A 415 -20.18 3.39 14.95
C MET A 415 -20.31 3.37 16.47
N SER A 416 -21.29 4.08 17.02
CA SER A 416 -21.79 3.70 18.34
C SER A 416 -22.26 2.27 18.19
N ARG A 417 -21.65 1.35 18.94
CA ARG A 417 -22.31 0.09 19.29
C ARG A 417 -23.56 0.49 20.05
N MET A 418 -24.63 0.85 19.34
CA MET A 418 -25.92 0.98 19.99
C MET A 418 -26.16 -0.41 20.55
N PRO A 419 -26.23 -0.56 21.89
CA PRO A 419 -26.72 -1.80 22.44
C PRO A 419 -28.02 -2.10 21.72
N LEU A 420 -28.30 -3.37 21.41
CA LEU A 420 -29.68 -3.76 21.17
C LEU A 420 -30.51 -3.10 22.28
N ASP A 421 -31.40 -2.18 21.90
CA ASP A 421 -32.26 -1.49 22.86
C ASP A 421 -33.31 -2.50 23.31
N ILE A 422 -32.88 -3.37 24.22
CA ILE A 422 -33.70 -4.37 24.87
C ILE A 422 -34.46 -3.59 25.95
N PRO A 423 -35.78 -3.41 25.82
CA PRO A 423 -36.56 -2.69 26.81
C PRO A 423 -36.36 -3.29 28.21
N GLU A 424 -36.41 -2.47 29.25
CA GLU A 424 -36.19 -2.90 30.65
C GLU A 424 -37.07 -4.10 31.04
N HIS A 425 -38.30 -4.17 30.53
CA HIS A 425 -39.20 -5.31 30.78
C HIS A 425 -38.67 -6.61 30.17
N ILE A 426 -38.05 -6.59 28.99
CA ILE A 426 -37.43 -7.77 28.37
C ILE A 426 -36.18 -8.18 29.14
N GLN A 427 -35.36 -7.22 29.59
CA GLN A 427 -34.19 -7.50 30.43
C GLN A 427 -34.58 -8.21 31.74
N ASN A 428 -35.70 -7.79 32.35
CA ASN A 428 -36.25 -8.44 33.54
C ASN A 428 -36.71 -9.88 33.26
N LEU A 429 -37.39 -10.11 32.13
CA LEU A 429 -37.81 -11.46 31.71
C LEU A 429 -36.61 -12.38 31.48
N ILE A 430 -35.54 -11.87 30.87
CA ILE A 430 -34.28 -12.61 30.67
C ILE A 430 -33.64 -12.98 32.01
N ALA A 431 -33.53 -12.01 32.93
CA ALA A 431 -32.96 -12.25 34.26
C ALA A 431 -33.77 -13.27 35.07
N GLU A 432 -35.11 -13.21 34.99
CA GLU A 432 -35.99 -14.17 35.65
C GLU A 432 -35.88 -15.57 35.02
N ARG A 433 -35.70 -15.63 33.71
CA ARG A 433 -35.47 -16.88 32.98
C ARG A 433 -34.13 -17.52 33.39
N ASP A 434 -33.07 -16.73 33.44
CA ASP A 434 -31.73 -17.20 33.84
C ASP A 434 -31.73 -17.72 35.28
N LYS A 435 -32.46 -17.04 36.18
CA LYS A 435 -32.68 -17.51 37.54
C LYS A 435 -33.45 -18.85 37.55
N SER A 436 -34.52 -18.96 36.78
CA SER A 436 -35.32 -20.20 36.68
C SER A 436 -34.48 -21.37 36.18
N ARG A 437 -33.60 -21.14 35.20
CA ARG A 437 -32.64 -22.15 34.71
C ARG A 437 -31.61 -22.54 35.76
N ALA A 438 -31.06 -21.58 36.50
CA ALA A 438 -30.10 -21.83 37.58
C ALA A 438 -30.73 -22.67 38.71
N GLU A 439 -32.02 -22.46 38.98
CA GLU A 439 -32.83 -23.22 39.94
C GLU A 439 -33.37 -24.55 39.37
N LYS A 440 -33.08 -24.86 38.09
CA LYS A 440 -33.55 -26.04 37.33
C LYS A 440 -35.08 -26.11 37.17
N ASP A 441 -35.76 -24.97 37.23
CA ASP A 441 -37.17 -24.82 36.85
C ASP A 441 -37.28 -24.59 35.34
N PHE A 442 -37.22 -25.70 34.59
CA PHE A 442 -37.25 -25.67 33.13
C PHE A 442 -38.63 -25.27 32.58
N VAL A 443 -39.71 -25.57 33.30
CA VAL A 443 -41.08 -25.22 32.90
C VAL A 443 -41.21 -23.69 32.86
N LYS A 444 -40.83 -23.03 33.96
CA LYS A 444 -40.85 -21.56 34.03
C LYS A 444 -39.89 -20.90 33.04
N SER A 445 -38.72 -21.50 32.82
CA SER A 445 -37.76 -21.03 31.80
C SER A 445 -38.35 -21.04 30.38
N ASP A 446 -39.11 -22.08 30.04
CA ASP A 446 -39.73 -22.22 28.71
C ASP A 446 -40.93 -21.27 28.54
N GLU A 447 -41.70 -21.03 29.60
CA GLU A 447 -42.77 -20.01 29.62
C GLU A 447 -42.20 -18.61 29.35
N LEU A 448 -41.13 -18.23 30.06
CA LEU A 448 -40.45 -16.93 29.89
C LEU A 448 -39.79 -16.81 28.51
N ARG A 449 -39.25 -17.90 27.95
CA ARG A 449 -38.76 -17.91 26.55
C ARG A 449 -39.88 -17.57 25.57
N ALA A 450 -41.04 -18.23 25.69
CA ALA A 450 -42.17 -17.98 24.80
C ALA A 450 -42.70 -16.54 24.93
N GLU A 451 -42.68 -15.98 26.14
CA GLU A 451 -43.05 -14.58 26.38
C GLU A 451 -42.08 -13.61 25.69
N ILE A 452 -40.77 -13.80 25.87
CA ILE A 452 -39.74 -12.98 25.22
C ILE A 452 -39.85 -13.07 23.68
N GLU A 453 -40.09 -14.28 23.16
CA GLU A 453 -40.32 -14.50 21.72
C GLU A 453 -41.57 -13.83 21.19
N SER A 454 -42.65 -13.79 21.96
CA SER A 454 -43.88 -13.09 21.60
C SER A 454 -43.71 -11.57 21.52
N LEU A 455 -42.73 -11.03 22.24
CA LEU A 455 -42.39 -9.61 22.28
C LEU A 455 -41.36 -9.22 21.19
N GLY A 456 -41.04 -10.15 20.28
CA GLY A 456 -40.16 -9.91 19.14
C GLY A 456 -38.67 -10.06 19.48
N PHE A 457 -38.32 -10.85 20.50
CA PHE A 457 -36.94 -11.13 20.87
C PHE A 457 -36.69 -12.65 20.95
N GLU A 458 -35.62 -13.14 20.35
CA GLU A 458 -35.21 -14.54 20.42
C GLU A 458 -34.13 -14.74 21.49
N VAL A 459 -34.24 -15.81 22.28
CA VAL A 459 -33.28 -16.12 23.36
C VAL A 459 -32.55 -17.45 23.12
N MET A 460 -31.23 -17.36 23.00
CA MET A 460 -30.33 -18.49 22.75
C MET A 460 -29.45 -18.77 23.97
N ASP A 461 -29.37 -20.04 24.39
CA ASP A 461 -28.48 -20.44 25.47
C ASP A 461 -27.08 -20.74 24.93
N THR A 462 -26.05 -20.07 25.44
CA THR A 462 -24.65 -20.30 25.06
C THR A 462 -23.81 -20.75 26.25
N GLY A 463 -22.59 -21.22 26.01
CA GLY A 463 -21.65 -21.57 27.08
C GLY A 463 -21.23 -20.40 27.97
N GLU A 464 -21.48 -19.16 27.53
CA GLU A 464 -21.12 -17.91 28.23
C GLU A 464 -22.33 -17.19 28.84
N GLY A 465 -23.56 -17.70 28.64
CA GLY A 465 -24.81 -17.12 29.14
C GLY A 465 -25.94 -17.07 28.12
N THR A 466 -27.02 -16.38 28.45
CA THR A 466 -28.17 -16.17 27.56
C THR A 466 -27.91 -15.03 26.58
N ARG A 467 -27.98 -15.34 25.29
CA ARG A 467 -27.89 -14.38 24.17
C ARG A 467 -29.30 -13.99 23.71
N VAL A 468 -29.47 -12.73 23.34
CA VAL A 468 -30.76 -12.17 22.92
C VAL A 468 -30.59 -11.51 21.55
N GLU A 469 -31.49 -11.80 20.61
CA GLU A 469 -31.56 -11.14 19.30
C GLU A 469 -32.98 -10.58 19.10
N LYS A 470 -33.14 -9.55 18.27
CA LYS A 470 -34.47 -9.06 17.89
C LYS A 470 -34.96 -9.85 16.67
N LYS A 471 -36.17 -10.39 16.74
CA LYS A 471 -36.83 -11.12 15.63
C LYS A 471 -37.11 -10.24 14.43
#